data_AF-A0A1H3Y9W5-F1
#
_entry.id   AF-A0A1H3Y9W5-F1
#
_cell.length_a   1.000
_cell.length_b   1.000
_cell.length_c   1.000
_cell.angle_alpha   90.00
_cell.angle_beta   90.00
_cell.angle_gamma   90.00
#
_symmetry.space_group_name_H-M   'P 1'
#
loop_
_entity.id
_entity.type
_entity.pdbx_description
1 polymer ?
#
loop_
_entity_poly.entity_id
_entity_poly.type
_entity_poly.pdbx_seq_one_letter_code
_entity_poly.pdbx_strand_id
1 'polypeptide(L)'
;MFQEYDQIEQQIAEHQAKIEELQEQMARAERKKEGIIAFDKALVNLAAEYQMEEEELFVARGEQIVDWLVGQLDDESAPEFIQTLKARVARALKKEGEAPRRTRRASANGSGEPKLEVGHYRNPYTGGTVEKKKRNPKQLNQWVEEHGLEKVKKWKI
;
A
#
# COMPACT_ATOMS: atom_id res chain seq x y z
N MET A 1 -13.36 -10.17 64.30
CA MET A 1 -14.68 -10.21 63.65
C MET A 1 -15.09 -8.90 62.99
N PHE A 2 -14.70 -7.72 63.48
CA PHE A 2 -15.03 -6.44 62.81
C PHE A 2 -14.01 -5.97 61.75
N GLN A 3 -12.75 -6.40 61.83
CA GLN A 3 -11.70 -6.00 60.85
C GLN A 3 -11.99 -6.45 59.40
N GLU A 4 -12.60 -7.62 59.19
CA GLU A 4 -12.95 -8.07 57.85
C GLU A 4 -14.07 -7.22 57.24
N TYR A 5 -15.02 -6.77 58.07
CA TYR A 5 -16.09 -5.88 57.66
C TYR A 5 -15.53 -4.51 57.26
N ASP A 6 -14.67 -3.93 58.09
CA ASP A 6 -14.02 -2.63 57.81
C ASP A 6 -13.17 -2.68 56.53
N GLN A 7 -12.47 -3.80 56.27
CA GLN A 7 -11.71 -4.02 55.03
C GLN A 7 -12.61 -4.09 53.80
N ILE A 8 -13.77 -4.77 53.91
CA ILE A 8 -14.75 -4.86 52.82
C ILE A 8 -15.35 -3.47 52.54
N GLU A 9 -15.69 -2.69 53.57
CA GLU A 9 -16.18 -1.32 53.39
C GLU A 9 -15.16 -0.43 52.68
N GLN A 10 -13.89 -0.52 53.06
CA GLN A 10 -12.82 0.23 52.41
C GLN A 10 -12.68 -0.14 50.93
N GLN A 11 -12.71 -1.44 50.59
CA GLN A 11 -12.65 -1.89 49.20
C GLN A 11 -13.86 -1.43 48.38
N ILE A 12 -15.06 -1.43 48.97
CA ILE A 12 -16.27 -0.91 48.31
C ILE A 12 -16.09 0.58 48.01
N ALA A 13 -15.60 1.37 48.97
CA ALA A 13 -15.37 2.79 48.79
C ALA A 13 -14.32 3.07 47.68
N GLU A 14 -13.22 2.31 47.67
CA GLU A 14 -12.19 2.41 46.63
C GLU A 14 -12.75 2.07 45.23
N HIS A 15 -13.55 1.01 45.12
CA HIS A 15 -14.20 0.64 43.86
C HIS A 15 -15.24 1.67 43.41
N GLN A 16 -16.02 2.24 44.33
CA GLN A 16 -16.97 3.30 44.01
C GLN A 16 -16.26 4.55 43.48
N ALA A 17 -15.18 4.98 44.13
CA ALA A 17 -14.36 6.09 43.65
C ALA A 17 -13.78 5.79 42.26
N LYS A 18 -13.34 4.54 42.00
CA LYS A 18 -12.83 4.17 40.69
C LYS A 18 -13.92 4.14 39.61
N ILE A 19 -15.13 3.71 39.95
CA ILE A 19 -16.28 3.73 39.05
C ILE A 19 -16.61 5.17 38.66
N GLU A 20 -16.66 6.07 39.63
CA GLU A 20 -16.92 7.50 39.39
C GLU A 20 -15.84 8.12 38.48
N GLU A 21 -14.56 7.85 38.75
CA GLU A 21 -13.46 8.30 37.90
C GLU A 21 -13.60 7.80 36.46
N LEU A 22 -13.90 6.50 36.27
CA LEU A 22 -14.09 5.91 34.95
C LEU A 22 -15.32 6.48 34.23
N GLN A 23 -16.41 6.74 34.95
CA GLN A 23 -17.60 7.39 34.40
C GLN A 23 -17.29 8.81 33.93
N GLU A 24 -16.52 9.58 34.69
CA GLU A 24 -16.05 10.89 34.25
C GLU A 24 -15.16 10.79 33.00
N GLN A 25 -14.22 9.84 32.98
CA GLN A 25 -13.36 9.63 31.81
C GLN A 25 -14.17 9.27 30.58
N MET A 26 -15.19 8.41 30.72
CA MET A 26 -16.13 8.08 29.64
C MET A 26 -16.90 9.31 29.17
N ALA A 27 -17.46 10.10 30.08
CA ALA A 27 -18.19 11.32 29.74
C ALA A 27 -17.30 12.35 29.02
N ARG A 28 -16.03 12.49 29.45
CA ARG A 28 -15.04 13.35 28.78
C ARG A 28 -14.70 12.83 27.38
N ALA A 29 -14.55 11.51 27.22
CA ALA A 29 -14.28 10.90 25.92
C ALA A 29 -15.45 11.10 24.96
N GLU A 30 -16.70 10.92 25.41
CA GLU A 30 -17.88 11.12 24.57
C GLU A 30 -18.00 12.59 24.14
N ARG A 31 -17.82 13.54 25.06
CA ARG A 31 -17.80 14.99 24.71
C ARG A 31 -16.73 15.33 23.69
N LYS A 32 -15.53 14.74 23.80
CA LYS A 32 -14.46 14.95 22.79
C LYS A 32 -14.88 14.41 21.43
N LYS A 33 -15.50 13.23 21.38
CA LYS A 33 -15.98 12.62 20.14
C LYS A 33 -17.08 13.48 19.50
N GLU A 34 -18.05 13.94 20.27
CA GLU A 34 -19.08 14.88 19.80
C GLU A 34 -18.46 16.18 19.30
N GLY A 35 -17.47 16.72 20.01
CA GLY A 35 -16.72 17.91 19.60
C GLY A 35 -16.00 17.75 18.27
N ILE A 36 -15.37 16.60 18.02
CA ILE A 36 -14.73 16.30 16.73
C ILE A 36 -15.76 16.30 15.59
N ILE A 37 -16.93 15.68 15.80
CA ILE A 37 -18.01 15.66 14.80
C ILE A 37 -18.56 17.07 14.53
N ALA A 38 -18.73 17.88 15.58
CA ALA A 38 -19.20 19.25 15.44
C ALA A 38 -18.17 20.13 14.73
N PHE A 39 -16.88 19.94 15.01
CA PHE A 39 -15.78 20.65 14.37
C PHE A 39 -15.71 20.33 12.87
N ASP A 40 -15.81 19.05 12.51
CA ASP A 40 -15.85 18.60 11.11
C ASP A 40 -17.01 19.25 10.33
N LYS A 41 -18.22 19.22 10.90
CA LYS A 41 -19.38 19.91 10.31
C LYS A 41 -19.17 21.41 10.15
N ALA A 42 -18.53 22.05 11.13
CA ALA A 42 -18.24 23.47 11.06
C ALA A 42 -17.24 23.79 9.94
N LEU A 43 -16.22 22.95 9.74
CA LEU A 43 -15.27 23.09 8.63
C LEU A 43 -15.97 22.97 7.28
N VAL A 44 -16.84 21.98 7.09
CA VAL A 44 -17.62 21.79 5.85
C VAL A 44 -18.49 23.01 5.56
N ASN A 45 -19.20 23.53 6.57
CA ASN A 45 -20.04 24.71 6.40
C ASN A 45 -19.22 25.96 6.05
N LEU A 46 -18.07 26.14 6.72
CA LEU A 46 -17.16 27.25 6.43
C LEU A 46 -16.60 27.15 5.01
N ALA A 47 -16.18 25.95 4.59
CA ALA A 47 -15.70 25.72 3.23
C ALA A 47 -16.79 26.09 2.20
N ALA A 48 -18.04 25.71 2.44
CA ALA A 48 -19.16 26.09 1.57
C ALA A 48 -19.42 27.61 1.55
N GLU A 49 -19.37 28.29 2.71
CA GLU A 49 -19.57 29.74 2.81
C GLU A 49 -18.54 30.53 2.00
N TYR A 50 -17.27 30.12 2.06
CA TYR A 50 -16.17 30.78 1.38
C TYR A 50 -15.85 30.20 0.00
N GLN A 51 -16.66 29.24 -0.49
CA GLN A 51 -16.44 28.54 -1.77
C GLN A 51 -15.06 27.88 -1.87
N MET A 52 -14.60 27.30 -0.77
CA MET A 52 -13.33 26.63 -0.66
C MET A 52 -13.50 25.12 -0.74
N GLU A 53 -12.45 24.45 -1.22
CA GLU A 53 -12.32 22.99 -1.11
C GLU A 53 -11.53 22.62 0.15
N GLU A 54 -11.80 21.44 0.72
CA GLU A 54 -11.09 20.95 1.91
C GLU A 54 -9.57 20.85 1.68
N GLU A 55 -9.16 20.51 0.46
CA GLU A 55 -7.75 20.39 0.08
C GLU A 55 -7.00 21.72 0.24
N GLU A 56 -7.66 22.85 0.02
CA GLU A 56 -7.07 24.18 0.19
C GLU A 56 -6.74 24.47 1.66
N LEU A 57 -7.55 23.93 2.60
CA LEU A 57 -7.25 23.98 4.02
C LEU A 57 -6.00 23.16 4.36
N PHE A 58 -5.84 21.96 3.78
CA PHE A 58 -4.65 21.15 3.99
C PHE A 58 -3.39 21.84 3.48
N VAL A 59 -3.46 22.51 2.33
CA VAL A 59 -2.36 23.30 1.79
C VAL A 59 -2.03 24.48 2.71
N ALA A 60 -3.05 25.23 3.15
CA ALA A 60 -2.87 26.36 4.06
C ALA A 60 -2.26 25.96 5.42
N ARG A 61 -2.51 24.74 5.88
CA ARG A 61 -1.98 24.15 7.12
C ARG A 61 -0.75 23.27 6.89
N GLY A 62 -0.25 23.17 5.67
CA GLY A 62 0.73 22.16 5.27
C GLY A 62 2.00 22.20 6.13
N GLU A 63 2.57 23.38 6.34
CA GLU A 63 3.76 23.57 7.18
C GLU A 63 3.53 23.07 8.62
N GLN A 64 2.41 23.47 9.22
CA GLN A 64 2.04 23.08 10.59
C GLN A 64 1.80 21.57 10.70
N ILE A 65 1.18 20.95 9.69
CA ILE A 65 0.98 19.50 9.63
C ILE A 65 2.33 18.79 9.53
N VAL A 66 3.25 19.28 8.70
CA VAL A 66 4.58 18.71 8.55
C VAL A 66 5.37 18.81 9.86
N ASP A 67 5.41 19.98 10.48
CA ASP A 67 6.11 20.19 11.76
C ASP A 67 5.57 19.27 12.85
N TRP A 68 4.23 19.17 12.95
CA TRP A 68 3.57 18.27 13.89
C TRP A 68 3.90 16.80 13.63
N LEU A 69 3.95 16.36 12.37
CA LEU A 69 4.31 14.99 12.01
C LEU A 69 5.78 14.68 12.27
N VAL A 70 6.68 15.60 11.90
CA VAL A 70 8.13 15.45 12.09
C VAL A 70 8.48 15.36 13.57
N GLY A 71 7.84 16.17 14.42
CA GLY A 71 8.02 16.13 15.87
C GLY A 71 7.66 14.79 16.52
N GLN A 72 6.87 13.95 15.85
CA GLN A 72 6.47 12.62 16.34
C GLN A 72 7.32 11.48 15.77
N LEU A 73 8.26 11.76 14.85
CA LEU A 73 9.01 10.69 14.19
C LEU A 73 9.94 9.93 15.14
N ASP A 74 10.46 10.56 16.19
CA ASP A 74 11.35 9.93 17.14
C ASP A 74 10.65 9.54 18.46
N ASP A 75 9.34 9.74 18.55
CA ASP A 75 8.55 9.42 19.73
C ASP A 75 8.08 7.96 19.72
N GLU A 76 8.48 7.19 20.75
CA GLU A 76 8.07 5.78 20.94
C GLU A 76 6.59 5.64 21.32
N SER A 77 6.00 6.70 21.88
CA SER A 77 4.58 6.79 22.22
C SER A 77 3.71 7.39 21.12
N ALA A 78 4.31 7.64 19.95
CA ALA A 78 3.60 8.20 18.80
C ALA A 78 2.41 7.33 18.37
N PRO A 79 1.33 7.93 17.86
CA PRO A 79 0.19 7.18 17.33
C PRO A 79 0.57 6.21 16.20
N GLU A 80 -0.17 5.10 16.07
CA GLU A 80 0.11 4.03 15.10
C GLU A 80 0.19 4.52 13.64
N PHE A 81 -0.55 5.57 13.29
CA PHE A 81 -0.52 6.13 11.94
C PHE A 81 0.86 6.68 11.56
N ILE A 82 1.69 7.10 12.53
CA ILE A 82 3.07 7.56 12.30
C ILE A 82 3.93 6.40 11.78
N GLN A 83 3.78 5.21 12.35
CA GLN A 83 4.49 4.02 11.86
C GLN A 83 4.02 3.63 10.45
N THR A 84 2.71 3.73 10.20
CA THR A 84 2.14 3.53 8.87
C THR A 84 2.70 4.53 7.85
N LEU A 85 2.83 5.80 8.25
CA LEU A 85 3.39 6.86 7.42
C LEU A 85 4.86 6.58 7.08
N LYS A 86 5.71 6.28 8.08
CA LYS A 86 7.12 5.89 7.88
C LYS A 86 7.25 4.75 6.87
N ALA A 87 6.44 3.70 7.02
CA ALA A 87 6.46 2.55 6.12
C ALA A 87 6.06 2.92 4.67
N ARG A 88 5.06 3.78 4.50
CA ARG A 88 4.60 4.23 3.18
C ARG A 88 5.64 5.14 2.51
N VAL A 89 6.19 6.10 3.24
CA VAL A 89 7.24 7.01 2.74
C VAL A 89 8.49 6.21 2.34
N ALA A 90 8.96 5.28 3.18
CA ALA A 90 10.10 4.44 2.85
C ALA A 90 9.87 3.58 1.59
N ARG A 91 8.64 3.09 1.35
CA ARG A 91 8.29 2.36 0.12
C ARG A 91 8.26 3.28 -1.10
N ALA A 92 7.72 4.48 -0.97
CA ALA A 92 7.68 5.47 -2.05
C ALA A 92 9.10 5.86 -2.49
N LEU A 93 9.98 6.20 -1.54
CA LEU A 93 11.38 6.54 -1.81
C LEU A 93 12.15 5.39 -2.47
N LYS A 94 11.92 4.14 -2.03
CA LYS A 94 12.51 2.95 -2.68
C LYS A 94 12.02 2.77 -4.12
N LYS A 95 10.74 3.05 -4.40
CA LYS A 95 10.14 2.94 -5.73
C LYS A 95 10.67 4.02 -6.68
N GLU A 96 10.92 5.22 -6.17
CA GLU A 96 11.45 6.35 -6.94
C GLU A 96 12.95 6.19 -7.25
N GLY A 97 13.71 5.64 -6.31
CA GLY A 97 15.13 5.30 -6.51
C GLY A 97 15.38 4.05 -7.38
N GLU A 98 14.35 3.22 -7.60
CA GLU A 98 14.44 2.06 -8.49
C GLU A 98 14.20 2.54 -9.93
N ALA A 99 15.28 2.87 -10.64
CA ALA A 99 15.26 3.17 -12.09
C ALA A 99 14.29 2.23 -12.80
N PRO A 100 13.45 2.73 -13.73
CA PRO A 100 12.25 2.03 -14.19
C PRO A 100 12.65 0.62 -14.59
N ARG A 101 12.36 -0.36 -13.73
CA ARG A 101 12.56 -1.75 -14.04
C ARG A 101 11.68 -1.97 -15.25
N ARG A 102 12.32 -2.08 -16.43
CA ARG A 102 11.76 -2.60 -17.66
C ARG A 102 10.69 -3.59 -17.27
N THR A 103 9.45 -3.19 -17.51
CA THR A 103 8.23 -3.96 -17.30
C THR A 103 8.57 -5.44 -17.37
N ARG A 104 8.63 -6.10 -16.21
CA ARG A 104 8.50 -7.55 -16.16
C ARG A 104 7.12 -7.78 -16.76
N ARG A 105 7.10 -8.09 -18.06
CA ARG A 105 5.92 -8.58 -18.77
C ARG A 105 5.30 -9.59 -17.84
N ALA A 106 4.09 -9.27 -17.39
CA ALA A 106 3.24 -10.22 -16.71
C ALA A 106 3.30 -11.51 -17.52
N SER A 107 3.72 -12.58 -16.88
CA SER A 107 3.60 -13.93 -17.42
C SER A 107 2.10 -14.20 -17.53
N ALA A 108 1.51 -13.79 -18.65
CA ALA A 108 0.20 -14.22 -19.09
C ALA A 108 0.31 -15.71 -19.45
N ASN A 109 0.23 -16.57 -18.44
CA ASN A 109 -0.24 -17.93 -18.64
C ASN A 109 -1.71 -17.83 -19.04
N GLY A 110 -2.01 -18.02 -20.32
CA GLY A 110 -3.40 -18.23 -20.74
C GLY A 110 -3.82 -17.61 -22.07
N SER A 111 -3.07 -17.81 -23.15
CA SER A 111 -3.68 -17.93 -24.49
C SER A 111 -2.73 -18.72 -25.38
N GLY A 112 -3.27 -19.66 -26.16
CA GLY A 112 -2.53 -20.57 -27.01
C GLY A 112 -1.86 -19.85 -28.17
N GLU A 113 -0.77 -19.13 -27.91
CA GLU A 113 0.12 -18.65 -28.95
C GLU A 113 0.82 -19.87 -29.59
N PRO A 114 0.77 -20.00 -30.93
CA PRO A 114 1.31 -21.19 -31.58
C PRO A 114 2.83 -21.26 -31.36
N LYS A 115 3.28 -22.18 -30.52
CA LYS A 115 4.72 -22.41 -30.32
C LYS A 115 5.26 -23.23 -31.49
N LEU A 116 6.48 -22.92 -31.93
CA LEU A 116 7.22 -23.81 -32.84
C LEU A 116 7.33 -25.20 -32.19
N GLU A 117 7.27 -26.27 -32.97
CA GLU A 117 7.45 -27.62 -32.44
C GLU A 117 8.92 -27.91 -32.16
N VAL A 118 9.20 -28.93 -31.34
CA VAL A 118 10.56 -29.46 -31.19
C VAL A 118 10.99 -30.11 -32.51
N GLY A 119 12.24 -29.90 -32.93
CA GLY A 119 12.75 -30.39 -34.22
C GLY A 119 13.86 -29.52 -34.84
N HIS A 120 14.28 -29.89 -36.04
CA HIS A 120 15.29 -29.16 -36.80
C HIS A 120 14.62 -28.17 -37.75
N TYR A 121 15.15 -26.96 -37.82
CA TYR A 121 14.67 -25.90 -38.70
C TYR A 121 15.79 -25.46 -39.62
N ARG A 122 15.52 -25.33 -40.92
CA ARG A 122 16.48 -24.81 -41.89
C ARG A 122 15.95 -23.56 -42.57
N ASN A 123 16.66 -22.46 -42.41
CA ASN A 123 16.29 -21.21 -43.05
C ASN A 123 16.67 -21.26 -44.55
N PRO A 124 15.71 -21.11 -45.48
CA PRO A 124 15.98 -21.14 -46.92
C PRO A 124 16.74 -19.90 -47.43
N TYR A 125 16.73 -18.79 -46.68
CA TYR A 125 17.39 -17.54 -47.08
C TYR A 125 18.87 -17.48 -46.66
N THR A 126 19.21 -18.13 -45.54
CA THR A 126 20.58 -18.13 -44.99
C THR A 126 21.25 -19.50 -45.06
N GLY A 127 20.51 -20.56 -45.40
CA GLY A 127 21.00 -21.94 -45.45
C GLY A 127 21.30 -22.56 -44.08
N GLY A 128 21.21 -21.78 -42.99
CA GLY A 128 21.52 -22.22 -41.63
C GLY A 128 20.50 -23.21 -41.09
N THR A 129 20.98 -24.20 -40.31
CA THR A 129 20.15 -25.22 -39.66
C THR A 129 20.28 -25.11 -38.15
N VAL A 130 19.15 -25.15 -37.44
CA VAL A 130 19.09 -24.97 -35.98
C VAL A 130 18.13 -25.98 -35.35
N GLU A 131 18.55 -26.59 -34.25
CA GLU A 131 17.75 -27.59 -33.52
C GLU A 131 17.04 -26.95 -32.32
N LYS A 132 15.71 -27.13 -32.23
CA LYS A 132 14.91 -26.77 -31.07
C LYS A 132 14.64 -28.02 -30.24
N LYS A 133 15.26 -28.13 -29.05
CA LYS A 133 15.06 -29.24 -28.09
C LYS A 133 13.95 -28.98 -27.06
N LYS A 134 14.02 -27.85 -26.34
CA LYS A 134 13.06 -27.51 -25.26
C LYS A 134 12.67 -26.03 -25.28
N ARG A 135 13.65 -25.15 -25.48
CA ARG A 135 13.47 -23.71 -25.70
C ARG A 135 13.93 -23.34 -27.10
N ASN A 136 13.35 -22.28 -27.67
CA ASN A 136 13.85 -21.76 -28.93
C ASN A 136 15.29 -21.24 -28.73
N PRO A 137 16.27 -21.73 -29.49
CA PRO A 137 17.60 -21.12 -29.52
C PRO A 137 17.53 -19.70 -30.08
N LYS A 138 18.49 -18.85 -29.71
CA LYS A 138 18.49 -17.40 -30.05
C LYS A 138 18.32 -17.16 -31.56
N GLN A 139 18.99 -17.97 -32.38
CA GLN A 139 18.93 -17.87 -33.84
C GLN A 139 17.54 -18.18 -34.40
N LEU A 140 16.81 -19.13 -33.79
CA LEU A 140 15.44 -19.44 -34.20
C LEU A 140 14.46 -18.34 -33.79
N ASN A 141 14.69 -17.66 -32.66
CA ASN A 141 13.91 -16.48 -32.27
C ASN A 141 14.15 -15.31 -33.23
N GLN A 142 15.40 -15.07 -33.64
CA GLN A 142 15.72 -14.04 -34.64
C GLN A 142 14.98 -14.30 -35.96
N TRP A 143 14.95 -15.54 -36.46
CA TRP A 143 14.19 -15.86 -37.66
C TRP A 143 12.68 -15.64 -37.50
N VAL A 144 12.13 -15.94 -36.31
CA VAL A 144 10.71 -15.68 -36.02
C VAL A 144 10.41 -14.19 -35.96
N GLU A 145 11.31 -13.37 -35.43
CA GLU A 145 11.20 -11.91 -35.40
C GLU A 145 11.32 -11.31 -36.81
N GLU A 146 12.22 -11.82 -37.65
CA GLU A 146 12.50 -11.30 -38.98
C GLU A 146 11.48 -11.73 -40.05
N HIS A 147 11.04 -12.99 -40.01
CA HIS A 147 10.21 -13.58 -41.07
C HIS A 147 8.79 -13.93 -40.61
N GLY A 148 8.52 -13.85 -39.31
CA GLY A 148 7.24 -14.21 -38.72
C GLY A 148 7.11 -15.71 -38.44
N LEU A 149 6.37 -16.03 -37.37
CA LEU A 149 6.24 -17.37 -36.82
C LEU A 149 5.64 -18.40 -37.81
N GLU A 150 4.64 -18.00 -38.59
CA GLU A 150 3.96 -18.89 -39.56
C GLU A 150 4.87 -19.32 -40.72
N LYS A 151 5.84 -18.50 -41.10
CA LYS A 151 6.83 -18.88 -42.12
C LYS A 151 7.86 -19.85 -41.54
N VAL A 152 8.40 -19.53 -40.35
CA VAL A 152 9.43 -20.35 -39.70
C VAL A 152 8.89 -21.74 -39.33
N LYS A 153 7.61 -21.88 -38.98
CA LYS A 153 6.96 -23.19 -38.79
C LYS A 153 7.14 -24.14 -39.98
N LYS A 154 7.05 -23.62 -41.21
CA LYS A 154 7.13 -24.39 -42.46
C LYS A 154 8.57 -24.78 -42.83
N TRP A 155 9.55 -24.31 -42.07
CA TRP A 155 10.99 -24.59 -42.29
C TRP A 155 11.50 -25.77 -41.46
N LYS A 156 10.61 -26.44 -40.73
CA LYS A 156 10.93 -27.67 -40.03
C LYS A 156 11.28 -28.76 -41.05
N ILE A 157 12.42 -29.41 -40.85
CA ILE A 157 12.88 -30.60 -41.60
C ILE A 157 12.64 -31.83 -40.74
#